data_AF-A0A9C8ZM21-F1
#
_entry.id   AF-A0A9C8ZM21-F1
#
_cell.length_a   1.000
_cell.length_b   1.000
_cell.length_c   1.000
_cell.angle_alpha   90.00
_cell.angle_beta   90.00
_cell.angle_gamma   90.00
#
_symmetry.space_group_name_H-M   'P 1'
#
loop_
_entity.id
_entity.type
_entity.pdbx_description
1 polymer ?
#
loop_
_entity_poly.entity_id
_entity_poly.type
_entity_poly.pdbx_seq_one_letter_code
_entity_poly.pdbx_strand_id
1 'polypeptide(L)'
;MATEKKTRGREAFQRFTLSQRIEHIILVVAFTGLALTGLPQKFALQPWAETMIAFMGGIERVRIIHRVMAAVLMLETIYHGGVVTYKLYVLRQPPYMLPSFQDVRDMIYIIAYNLGLRDERPKMGRFNFE
;
A
#
# COMPACT_ATOMS: atom_id res chain seq x y z
N MET A 1 10.41 -6.82 -53.13
CA MET A 1 9.41 -7.10 -52.08
C MET A 1 10.02 -6.70 -50.74
N ALA A 2 9.66 -5.53 -50.22
CA ALA A 2 10.13 -5.06 -48.93
C ALA A 2 9.30 -5.73 -47.82
N THR A 3 9.98 -6.46 -46.94
CA THR A 3 9.40 -7.05 -45.73
C THR A 3 8.97 -5.93 -44.76
N GLU A 4 7.67 -5.79 -44.56
CA GLU A 4 7.10 -4.96 -43.49
C GLU A 4 7.57 -5.49 -42.12
N LYS A 5 8.38 -4.68 -41.45
CA LYS A 5 8.79 -4.92 -40.07
C LYS A 5 7.65 -4.47 -39.15
N LYS A 6 6.76 -5.40 -38.78
CA LYS A 6 5.71 -5.18 -37.77
C LYS A 6 6.37 -4.76 -36.44
N THR A 7 6.33 -3.48 -36.13
CA THR A 7 6.70 -2.93 -34.83
C THR A 7 5.81 -3.59 -33.79
N ARG A 8 6.36 -4.50 -32.99
CA ARG A 8 5.69 -5.00 -31.78
C ARG A 8 5.51 -3.79 -30.85
N GLY A 9 4.34 -3.16 -30.91
CA GLY A 9 3.93 -2.16 -29.93
C GLY A 9 4.06 -2.78 -28.54
N ARG A 10 4.58 -2.02 -27.58
CA ARG A 10 4.68 -2.48 -26.19
C ARG A 10 3.27 -2.81 -25.70
N GLU A 11 2.95 -4.10 -25.59
CA GLU A 11 1.69 -4.52 -24.99
C GLU A 11 1.71 -4.11 -23.52
N ALA A 12 0.85 -3.14 -23.17
CA ALA A 12 0.69 -2.70 -21.80
C ALA A 12 -0.16 -3.73 -21.05
N PHE A 13 0.44 -4.43 -20.08
CA PHE A 13 -0.27 -5.38 -19.23
C PHE A 13 -0.91 -4.68 -18.03
N GLN A 14 -2.15 -5.04 -17.70
CA GLN A 14 -2.83 -4.52 -16.53
C GLN A 14 -2.28 -5.18 -15.25
N ARG A 15 -1.37 -4.49 -14.55
CA ARG A 15 -0.81 -4.96 -13.27
C ARG A 15 -1.84 -4.94 -12.12
N PHE A 16 -2.63 -3.86 -12.04
CA PHE A 16 -3.67 -3.62 -11.03
C PHE A 16 -5.01 -3.31 -11.67
N THR A 17 -6.05 -3.99 -11.17
CA THR A 17 -7.45 -3.75 -11.53
C THR A 17 -7.93 -2.38 -11.02
N LEU A 18 -9.02 -1.87 -11.60
CA LEU A 18 -9.59 -0.59 -11.15
C LEU A 18 -10.02 -0.64 -9.69
N SER A 19 -10.63 -1.75 -9.24
CA SER A 19 -11.06 -1.91 -7.84
C SER A 19 -9.89 -1.81 -6.87
N GLN A 20 -8.77 -2.48 -7.17
CA GLN A 20 -7.56 -2.43 -6.35
C GLN A 20 -6.99 -1.01 -6.23
N ARG A 21 -7.06 -0.21 -7.31
CA ARG A 21 -6.61 1.19 -7.28
C ARG A 21 -7.53 2.06 -6.42
N ILE A 22 -8.84 1.84 -6.51
CA ILE A 22 -9.84 2.56 -5.70
C ILE A 22 -9.65 2.23 -4.21
N GLU A 23 -9.55 0.94 -3.85
CA GLU A 23 -9.24 0.49 -2.48
C GLU A 23 -7.98 1.20 -1.96
N HIS A 24 -6.90 1.21 -2.75
CA HIS A 24 -5.66 1.84 -2.34
C HIS A 24 -5.77 3.37 -2.16
N ILE A 25 -6.52 4.07 -3.03
CA ILE A 25 -6.76 5.52 -2.87
C ILE A 25 -7.55 5.78 -1.58
N ILE A 26 -8.58 4.98 -1.29
CA ILE A 26 -9.35 5.10 -0.04
C ILE A 26 -8.45 4.87 1.17
N LEU A 27 -7.62 3.82 1.14
CA LEU A 27 -6.63 3.52 2.18
C LEU A 27 -5.69 4.71 2.41
N VAL A 28 -5.09 5.26 1.35
CA VAL A 28 -4.15 6.39 1.46
C VAL A 28 -4.82 7.61 2.06
N VAL A 29 -6.03 7.95 1.62
CA VAL A 29 -6.77 9.12 2.14
C VAL A 29 -7.15 8.92 3.60
N ALA A 30 -7.73 7.76 3.95
CA ALA A 30 -8.18 7.47 5.31
C ALA A 30 -6.99 7.39 6.28
N PHE A 31 -5.93 6.68 5.92
CA PHE A 31 -4.71 6.56 6.73
C PHE A 31 -4.04 7.92 6.94
N THR A 32 -3.89 8.72 5.88
CA THR A 32 -3.32 10.06 5.98
C THR A 32 -4.18 10.96 6.86
N GLY A 33 -5.50 10.93 6.68
CA GLY A 33 -6.44 11.67 7.52
C GLY A 33 -6.35 11.26 8.99
N LEU A 34 -6.24 9.96 9.29
CA LEU A 34 -6.02 9.44 10.64
C LEU A 34 -4.69 9.92 11.24
N ALA A 35 -3.61 9.91 10.47
CA ALA A 35 -2.31 10.40 10.92
C ALA A 35 -2.34 11.91 11.22
N LEU A 36 -2.89 12.71 10.29
CA LEU A 36 -2.97 14.17 10.43
C LEU A 36 -3.86 14.62 11.59
N THR A 37 -4.91 13.88 11.89
CA THR A 37 -5.80 14.19 13.02
C THR A 37 -5.35 13.52 14.33
N GLY A 38 -4.77 12.32 14.26
CA GLY A 38 -4.41 11.51 15.42
C GLY A 38 -3.07 11.89 16.06
N LEU A 39 -2.06 12.26 15.26
CA LEU A 39 -0.76 12.66 15.80
C LEU A 39 -0.88 13.91 16.68
N PRO A 40 -1.57 15.00 16.28
CA PRO A 40 -1.77 16.15 17.16
C PRO A 40 -2.55 15.79 18.43
N GLN A 41 -3.57 14.93 18.34
CA GLN A 41 -4.32 14.48 19.53
C GLN A 41 -3.43 13.71 20.52
N LYS A 42 -2.53 12.86 20.03
CA LYS A 42 -1.59 12.10 20.86
C LYS A 42 -0.57 13.00 21.55
N PHE A 43 -0.09 14.03 20.86
CA PHE A 43 0.94 14.95 21.34
C PHE A 43 0.37 16.30 21.75
N ALA A 44 -0.84 16.32 22.33
CA ALA A 44 -1.59 17.56 22.59
C ALA A 44 -0.87 18.60 23.47
N LEU A 45 0.15 18.20 24.24
CA LEU A 45 0.97 19.10 25.05
C LEU A 45 2.11 19.78 24.27
N GLN A 46 2.30 19.44 23.00
CA GLN A 46 3.34 20.02 22.17
C GLN A 46 2.80 21.24 21.41
N PRO A 47 3.53 22.38 21.36
CA PRO A 47 3.03 23.60 20.72
C PRO A 47 2.62 23.44 19.25
N TRP A 48 3.32 22.58 18.50
CA TRP A 48 2.98 22.28 17.11
C TRP A 48 1.61 21.56 17.01
N ALA A 49 1.28 20.70 17.97
CA ALA A 49 0.04 19.94 17.98
C ALA A 49 -1.15 20.85 18.29
N GLU A 50 -1.01 21.77 19.24
CA GLU A 50 -2.01 22.79 19.54
C GLU A 50 -2.30 23.67 18.31
N THR A 51 -1.24 24.11 17.62
CA THR A 51 -1.35 24.91 16.39
C THR A 51 -2.08 24.14 15.28
N MET A 52 -1.75 22.86 15.09
CA MET A 52 -2.45 22.00 14.13
C MET A 52 -3.92 21.79 14.48
N ILE A 53 -4.23 21.54 15.75
CA ILE A 53 -5.61 21.38 16.22
C ILE A 53 -6.41 22.67 16.01
N ALA A 54 -5.84 23.82 16.33
CA ALA A 54 -6.47 25.12 16.09
C ALA A 54 -6.71 25.37 14.59
N PHE A 55 -5.73 25.09 13.73
CA PHE A 55 -5.85 25.21 12.28
C PHE A 55 -6.98 24.34 11.70
N MET A 56 -7.17 23.13 12.23
CA MET A 56 -8.26 22.22 11.84
C MET A 56 -9.63 22.61 12.43
N GLY A 57 -9.72 23.74 13.15
CA GLY A 57 -10.96 24.26 13.72
C GLY A 57 -11.30 23.73 15.12
N GLY A 58 -10.30 23.26 15.87
CA GLY A 58 -10.42 22.88 17.27
C GLY A 58 -10.57 21.38 17.52
N ILE A 59 -10.37 20.98 18.78
CA ILE A 59 -10.27 19.58 19.18
C ILE A 59 -11.52 18.76 18.85
N GLU A 60 -12.72 19.33 18.97
CA GLU A 60 -13.95 18.58 18.71
C GLU A 60 -14.08 18.21 17.22
N ARG A 61 -13.78 19.15 16.31
CA ARG A 61 -13.78 18.88 14.86
C ARG A 61 -12.74 17.84 14.50
N VAL A 62 -11.53 17.95 15.05
CA VAL A 62 -10.45 16.98 14.82
C VAL A 62 -10.86 15.57 15.26
N ARG A 63 -11.49 15.42 16.43
CA ARG A 63 -11.99 14.13 16.92
C ARG A 63 -13.10 13.55 16.04
N ILE A 64 -14.02 14.38 15.55
CA ILE A 64 -15.08 13.94 14.63
C ILE A 64 -14.45 13.44 13.32
N ILE A 65 -13.57 14.22 12.70
CA ILE A 65 -12.90 13.84 11.45
C ILE A 65 -12.11 12.54 11.64
N HIS A 66 -11.37 12.41 12.75
CA HIS A 66 -10.62 11.19 13.06
C HIS A 66 -11.51 9.96 13.13
N ARG A 67 -12.66 10.05 13.82
CA ARG A 67 -13.62 8.93 13.93
C ARG A 67 -14.25 8.57 12.58
N VAL A 68 -14.56 9.55 11.75
CA VAL A 68 -15.06 9.31 10.38
C VAL A 68 -14.00 8.60 9.54
N MET A 69 -12.75 9.06 9.57
CA MET A 69 -11.65 8.40 8.85
C MET A 69 -11.39 6.98 9.37
N ALA A 70 -11.53 6.76 10.68
CA ALA A 70 -11.44 5.44 11.29
C ALA A 70 -12.55 4.51 10.78
N ALA A 71 -13.79 5.00 10.71
CA ALA A 71 -14.91 4.24 10.17
C ALA A 71 -14.71 3.87 8.70
N VAL A 72 -14.25 4.82 7.88
CA VAL A 72 -13.92 4.57 6.47
C VAL A 72 -12.83 3.51 6.33
N LEU A 73 -11.74 3.63 7.10
CA LEU A 73 -10.65 2.65 7.06
C LEU A 73 -11.10 1.26 7.53
N MET A 74 -11.93 1.17 8.57
CA MET A 74 -12.49 -0.10 9.05
C MET A 74 -13.35 -0.77 7.98
N LEU A 75 -14.22 -0.01 7.30
CA LEU A 75 -15.05 -0.54 6.21
C LEU A 75 -14.18 -1.02 5.03
N GLU A 76 -13.16 -0.26 4.65
CA GLU A 76 -12.22 -0.64 3.60
C GLU A 76 -11.45 -1.91 3.97
N THR A 77 -10.98 -2.03 5.22
CA THR A 77 -10.28 -3.22 5.72
C THR A 77 -11.17 -4.46 5.68
N ILE A 78 -12.43 -4.35 6.09
CA ILE A 78 -13.41 -5.46 6.04
C ILE A 78 -13.64 -5.89 4.59
N TYR A 79 -13.87 -4.92 3.69
CA TYR A 79 -14.08 -5.18 2.28
C TYR A 79 -12.85 -5.84 1.64
N HIS A 80 -11.66 -5.27 1.85
CA HIS A 80 -10.40 -5.80 1.33
C HIS A 80 -10.14 -7.22 1.84
N GLY A 81 -10.33 -7.45 3.15
CA GLY A 81 -10.22 -8.76 3.77
C GLY A 81 -11.17 -9.78 3.13
N GLY A 82 -12.42 -9.40 2.89
CA GLY A 82 -13.39 -10.25 2.18
C GLY A 82 -12.96 -10.59 0.75
N VAL A 83 -12.46 -9.60 -0.01
CA VAL A 83 -11.94 -9.81 -1.37
C VAL A 83 -10.73 -10.74 -1.37
N VAL A 84 -9.79 -10.58 -0.44
CA VAL A 84 -8.62 -11.44 -0.29
C VAL A 84 -9.04 -12.86 0.07
N THR A 85 -9.90 -13.04 1.08
CA THR A 85 -10.43 -14.35 1.48
C THR A 85 -11.15 -15.03 0.30
N TYR A 86 -11.98 -14.31 -0.45
CA TYR A 86 -12.65 -14.86 -1.63
C TYR A 86 -11.63 -15.32 -2.69
N LYS A 87 -10.61 -14.51 -2.98
CA LYS A 87 -9.55 -14.86 -3.94
C LYS A 87 -8.75 -16.09 -3.51
N LEU A 88 -8.44 -16.22 -2.21
CA LEU A 88 -7.66 -17.33 -1.68
C LEU A 88 -8.45 -18.64 -1.60
N TYR A 89 -9.68 -18.60 -1.07
CA TYR A 89 -10.44 -19.81 -0.78
C TYR A 89 -11.36 -20.25 -1.91
N VAL A 90 -11.99 -19.30 -2.62
CA VAL A 90 -12.95 -19.60 -3.71
C VAL A 90 -12.24 -19.67 -5.04
N LEU A 91 -11.51 -18.61 -5.41
CA LEU A 91 -10.80 -18.56 -6.70
C LEU A 91 -9.48 -19.35 -6.68
N ARG A 92 -9.01 -19.78 -5.51
CA ARG A 92 -7.75 -20.50 -5.31
C ARG A 92 -6.56 -19.80 -5.97
N GLN A 93 -6.59 -18.46 -5.98
CA GLN A 93 -5.46 -17.67 -6.44
C GLN A 93 -4.30 -17.88 -5.47
N PRO A 94 -3.08 -18.08 -5.96
CA PRO A 94 -1.95 -18.25 -5.07
C PRO A 94 -1.74 -16.97 -4.26
N PRO A 95 -1.29 -17.08 -2.99
CA PRO A 95 -1.22 -15.98 -2.05
C PRO A 95 -0.02 -15.06 -2.32
N TYR A 96 0.00 -14.40 -3.49
CA TYR A 96 1.14 -13.60 -3.95
C TYR A 96 1.56 -12.46 -3.01
N MET A 97 0.72 -12.06 -2.06
CA MET A 97 0.99 -10.98 -1.09
C MET A 97 1.31 -11.48 0.32
N LEU A 98 1.22 -12.79 0.59
CA LEU A 98 1.59 -13.33 1.90
C LEU A 98 3.09 -13.58 1.97
N PRO A 99 3.77 -13.18 3.07
CA PRO A 99 5.17 -13.50 3.26
C PRO A 99 5.42 -15.00 3.19
N SER A 100 6.51 -15.36 2.52
CA SER A 100 6.99 -16.72 2.30
C SER A 100 8.45 -16.82 2.71
N PHE A 101 8.96 -18.05 2.85
CA PHE A 101 10.40 -18.26 3.10
C PHE A 101 11.29 -17.75 1.96
N GLN A 102 10.74 -17.62 0.74
CA GLN A 102 11.48 -17.05 -0.38
C GLN A 102 11.78 -15.56 -0.15
N ASP A 103 10.85 -14.82 0.45
CA ASP A 103 11.02 -13.38 0.75
C ASP A 103 12.22 -13.13 1.68
N VAL A 104 12.43 -14.01 2.65
CA VAL A 104 13.59 -13.93 3.55
C VAL A 104 14.90 -14.19 2.79
N ARG A 105 14.91 -15.16 1.88
CA ARG A 105 16.09 -15.45 1.04
C ARG A 105 16.39 -14.27 0.11
N ASP A 106 15.36 -13.71 -0.52
CA ASP A 106 15.48 -12.57 -1.43
C ASP A 106 16.00 -11.34 -0.69
N MET A 107 15.55 -11.11 0.55
CA MET A 107 16.07 -10.04 1.41
C MET A 107 17.55 -10.22 1.72
N ILE A 108 18.00 -11.42 2.08
CA ILE A 108 19.43 -11.70 2.33
C ILE A 108 20.24 -11.48 1.04
N TYR A 109 19.73 -11.92 -0.10
CA TYR A 109 20.39 -11.75 -1.39
C TYR A 109 20.48 -10.29 -1.82
N ILE A 110 19.48 -9.46 -1.52
CA ILE A 110 19.53 -8.02 -1.82
C ILE A 110 20.56 -7.31 -0.95
N ILE A 111 20.68 -7.70 0.33
CA ILE A 111 21.70 -7.15 1.24
C ILE A 111 23.10 -7.56 0.75
N ALA A 112 23.30 -8.84 0.42
CA ALA A 112 24.57 -9.32 -0.12
C ALA A 112 24.96 -8.61 -1.42
N TYR A 113 24.00 -8.39 -2.32
CA TYR A 113 24.21 -7.63 -3.55
C TYR A 113 24.57 -6.16 -3.27
N ASN A 114 23.84 -5.48 -2.39
CA ASN A 114 24.10 -4.09 -2.01
C ASN A 114 25.46 -3.89 -1.31
N LEU A 115 25.96 -4.93 -0.64
CA LEU A 115 27.30 -4.96 -0.03
C LEU A 115 28.40 -5.43 -0.99
N GLY A 116 28.07 -5.74 -2.25
CA GLY A 116 29.04 -6.21 -3.26
C GLY A 116 29.53 -7.64 -3.04
N LEU A 117 28.89 -8.42 -2.16
CA LEU A 117 29.20 -9.83 -1.91
C LEU A 117 28.59 -10.77 -2.97
N ARG A 118 27.76 -10.23 -3.86
CA ARG A 118 27.10 -10.96 -4.93
C ARG A 118 26.99 -10.07 -6.17
N ASP A 119 27.32 -10.61 -7.33
CA ASP A 119 27.31 -9.86 -8.60
C ASP A 119 25.93 -9.77 -9.25
N GLU A 120 25.03 -10.72 -8.97
CA GLU A 120 23.70 -10.81 -9.57
C GLU A 120 22.59 -10.37 -8.62
N ARG A 121 21.66 -9.54 -9.12
CA ARG A 121 20.43 -9.18 -8.40
C ARG A 121 19.49 -10.37 -8.21
N PRO A 122 18.80 -10.46 -7.05
CA PRO A 122 17.77 -11.48 -6.84
C PRO A 122 16.57 -11.30 -7.79
N LYS A 123 16.08 -12.42 -8.34
CA LYS A 123 14.87 -12.44 -9.19
C LYS A 123 13.64 -12.63 -8.30
N MET A 124 12.95 -11.54 -7.99
CA MET A 124 11.75 -11.53 -7.17
C MET A 124 10.47 -11.79 -7.97
N GLY A 125 9.40 -12.18 -7.27
CA GLY A 125 8.09 -12.51 -7.86
C GLY A 125 7.27 -11.29 -8.31
N ARG A 126 5.94 -11.47 -8.37
CA ARG A 126 4.99 -10.41 -8.79
C ARG A 126 5.08 -9.14 -7.94
N PHE A 127 5.42 -9.29 -6.66
CA PHE A 127 5.69 -8.22 -5.72
C PHE A 127 7.13 -8.36 -5.22
N ASN A 128 7.82 -7.25 -5.05
CA ASN A 128 9.24 -7.13 -4.73
C ASN A 128 9.45 -6.02 -3.69
N PHE A 129 10.67 -5.91 -3.16
CA PHE A 129 11.05 -4.90 -2.15
C PHE A 129 11.72 -3.64 -2.72
N GLU A 130 11.73 -3.51 -4.06
CA GLU A 130 12.34 -2.39 -4.80
C GLU A 130 11.29 -1.49 -5.48
#